data_AF-A0AAE3P4J0-F1
#
_entry.id   AF-A0AAE3P4J0-F1
#
_cell.length_a   1.000
_cell.length_b   1.000
_cell.length_c   1.000
_cell.angle_alpha   90.00
_cell.angle_beta   90.00
_cell.angle_gamma   90.00
#
_symmetry.space_group_name_H-M   'P 1'
#
loop_
_entity.id
_entity.type
_entity.pdbx_description
1 polymer ?
#
loop_
_entity_poly.entity_id
_entity_poly.type
_entity_poly.pdbx_seq_one_letter_code
_entity_poly.pdbx_strand_id
1 'polypeptide(L)'
;MKVTLEETQFKDLIRLFNKFHKEAEKCFECEAYLATCVIAAAELEAMLLVVADLFESETKEAIKKLKLKQKDITKFGLYNLLQIAFKAGWIPFSGVEKPSKSALLGDWLLNYVKELRNWIHPGKKIRKYTGMRITKKRAEVVLKLVEETREILLQKITRSIMEELKKEIL
;
A
#
# COMPACT_ATOMS: atom_id res chain seq x y z
N MET A 1 9.14 20.14 -4.47
CA MET A 1 8.49 18.88 -4.03
C MET A 1 9.14 17.77 -4.82
N LYS A 2 9.83 16.84 -4.14
CA LYS A 2 10.51 15.72 -4.78
C LYS A 2 9.57 14.52 -4.74
N VAL A 3 8.89 14.29 -5.85
CA VAL A 3 7.99 13.14 -6.03
C VAL A 3 8.49 12.18 -7.09
N THR A 4 9.62 12.50 -7.70
CA THR A 4 10.34 11.63 -8.61
C THR A 4 11.44 10.87 -7.88
N LEU A 5 11.58 9.62 -8.24
CA LEU A 5 12.63 8.71 -7.83
C LEU A 5 13.80 8.80 -8.81
N GLU A 6 15.01 8.56 -8.30
CA GLU A 6 16.14 8.27 -9.19
C GLU A 6 15.92 6.91 -9.86
N GLU A 7 16.45 6.73 -11.07
CA GLU A 7 16.26 5.48 -11.83
C GLU A 7 16.70 4.23 -11.04
N THR A 8 17.78 4.34 -10.27
CA THR A 8 18.26 3.29 -9.37
C THR A 8 17.26 2.97 -8.27
N GLN A 9 16.72 4.01 -7.61
CA GLN A 9 15.70 3.88 -6.57
C GLN A 9 14.43 3.22 -7.12
N PHE A 10 13.99 3.63 -8.31
CA PHE A 10 12.84 3.06 -8.98
C PHE A 10 13.01 1.56 -9.26
N LYS A 11 14.15 1.17 -9.86
CA LYS A 11 14.48 -0.23 -10.14
C LYS A 11 14.58 -1.06 -8.87
N ASP A 12 15.18 -0.51 -7.81
CA ASP A 12 15.32 -1.20 -6.54
C ASP A 12 13.97 -1.38 -5.83
N LEU A 13 13.05 -0.42 -5.93
CA LEU A 13 11.70 -0.58 -5.41
C LEU A 13 10.91 -1.66 -6.14
N ILE A 14 11.04 -1.77 -7.47
CA ILE A 14 10.43 -2.89 -8.22
C ILE A 14 10.99 -4.24 -7.75
N ARG A 15 12.30 -4.32 -7.50
CA ARG A 15 12.92 -5.55 -6.96
C ARG A 15 12.42 -5.86 -5.55
N LEU A 16 12.33 -4.85 -4.69
CA LEU A 16 11.84 -4.99 -3.31
C LEU A 16 10.39 -5.43 -3.27
N PHE A 17 9.53 -4.80 -4.09
CA PHE A 17 8.12 -5.19 -4.25
C PHE A 17 8.00 -6.69 -4.57
N ASN A 18 8.67 -7.16 -5.63
CA ASN A 18 8.61 -8.58 -6.02
C ASN A 18 9.23 -9.51 -4.97
N LYS A 19 10.27 -9.06 -4.27
CA LYS A 19 10.90 -9.83 -3.20
C LYS A 19 9.97 -9.96 -1.99
N PHE A 20 9.35 -8.87 -1.55
CA PHE A 20 8.46 -8.84 -0.40
C PHE A 20 7.18 -9.63 -0.64
N HIS A 21 6.65 -9.62 -1.86
CA HIS A 21 5.56 -10.50 -2.25
C HIS A 21 5.87 -11.98 -1.93
N LYS A 22 6.96 -12.49 -2.50
CA LYS A 22 7.41 -13.88 -2.29
C LYS A 22 7.75 -14.17 -0.82
N GLU A 23 8.31 -13.19 -0.12
CA GLU A 23 8.69 -13.36 1.28
C GLU A 23 7.47 -13.37 2.22
N ALA A 24 6.42 -12.61 1.90
CA ALA A 24 5.16 -12.64 2.63
C ALA A 24 4.47 -14.00 2.48
N GLU A 25 4.47 -14.57 1.27
CA GLU A 25 3.96 -15.93 0.99
C GLU A 25 4.73 -16.99 1.80
N LYS A 26 6.07 -16.97 1.75
CA LYS A 26 6.89 -17.90 2.55
C LYS A 26 6.63 -17.77 4.05
N CYS A 27 6.52 -16.55 4.56
CA CYS A 27 6.16 -16.33 5.96
C CYS A 27 4.80 -16.94 6.30
N PHE A 28 3.84 -16.85 5.37
CA PHE A 28 2.52 -17.43 5.57
C PHE A 28 2.55 -18.96 5.60
N GLU A 29 3.30 -19.58 4.68
CA GLU A 29 3.52 -21.02 4.62
C GLU A 29 4.18 -21.58 5.88
N CYS A 30 5.12 -20.84 6.47
CA CYS A 30 5.78 -21.20 7.74
C CYS A 30 4.98 -20.79 8.99
N GLU A 31 3.71 -20.41 8.85
CA GLU A 31 2.82 -19.97 9.95
C GLU A 31 3.29 -18.71 10.71
N ALA A 32 4.23 -17.95 10.12
CA ALA A 32 4.73 -16.70 10.66
C ALA A 32 3.79 -15.52 10.34
N TYR A 33 2.51 -15.64 10.72
CA TYR A 33 1.43 -14.73 10.29
C TYR A 33 1.64 -13.24 10.62
N LEU A 34 2.33 -12.92 11.72
CA LEU A 34 2.69 -11.53 12.01
C LEU A 34 3.72 -11.00 11.01
N ALA A 35 4.72 -11.81 10.67
CA ALA A 35 5.74 -11.47 9.68
C ALA A 35 5.10 -11.34 8.29
N THR A 36 4.19 -12.25 7.93
CA THR A 36 3.37 -12.13 6.70
C THR A 36 2.73 -10.75 6.59
N CYS A 37 2.00 -10.30 7.61
CA CYS A 37 1.37 -8.98 7.58
C CYS A 37 2.42 -7.85 7.48
N VAL A 38 3.50 -7.89 8.25
CA VAL A 38 4.52 -6.84 8.21
C VAL A 38 5.15 -6.73 6.81
N ILE A 39 5.48 -7.87 6.19
CA ILE A 39 6.12 -7.90 4.87
C ILE A 39 5.13 -7.51 3.77
N ALA A 40 3.87 -7.96 3.85
CA ALA A 40 2.82 -7.56 2.90
C ALA A 40 2.54 -6.04 2.96
N ALA A 41 2.65 -5.41 4.13
CA ALA A 41 2.61 -3.94 4.22
C ALA A 41 3.82 -3.28 3.54
N ALA A 42 5.02 -3.85 3.67
CA ALA A 42 6.23 -3.34 3.02
C ALA A 42 6.18 -3.51 1.49
N GLU A 43 5.61 -4.62 1.00
CA GLU A 43 5.29 -4.81 -0.42
C GLU A 43 4.40 -3.69 -0.94
N LEU A 44 3.28 -3.43 -0.25
CA LEU A 44 2.32 -2.40 -0.65
C LEU A 44 2.94 -1.00 -0.59
N GLU A 45 3.78 -0.71 0.40
CA GLU A 45 4.54 0.54 0.48
C GLU A 45 5.46 0.72 -0.74
N ALA A 46 6.23 -0.30 -1.08
CA ALA A 46 7.13 -0.27 -2.24
C ALA A 46 6.36 -0.04 -3.55
N MET A 47 5.24 -0.74 -3.72
CA MET A 47 4.38 -0.58 -4.90
C MET A 47 3.80 0.84 -5.01
N LEU A 48 3.32 1.40 -3.90
CA LEU A 48 2.74 2.74 -3.90
C LEU A 48 3.79 3.82 -4.15
N LEU A 49 5.05 3.63 -3.73
CA LEU A 49 6.15 4.53 -4.09
C LEU A 49 6.39 4.53 -5.61
N VAL A 50 6.41 3.36 -6.24
CA VAL A 50 6.54 3.22 -7.71
C VAL A 50 5.37 3.88 -8.43
N VAL A 51 4.13 3.60 -8.03
CA VAL A 51 2.94 4.21 -8.65
C VAL A 51 2.98 5.72 -8.50
N ALA A 52 3.35 6.22 -7.32
CA ALA A 52 3.31 7.65 -7.07
C ALA A 52 4.41 8.43 -7.82
N ASP A 53 5.52 7.77 -8.16
CA ASP A 53 6.51 8.26 -9.12
C ASP A 53 5.97 8.27 -10.56
N LEU A 54 5.39 7.15 -11.03
CA LEU A 54 4.81 7.03 -12.37
C LEU A 54 3.69 8.04 -12.64
N PHE A 55 2.88 8.35 -11.62
CA PHE A 55 1.77 9.30 -11.70
C PHE A 55 2.10 10.60 -10.96
N GLU A 56 3.29 11.16 -11.24
CA GLU A 56 3.87 12.32 -10.55
C GLU A 56 2.86 13.48 -10.38
N SER A 57 2.16 13.87 -11.45
CA SER A 57 1.21 14.98 -11.45
C SER A 57 0.04 14.74 -10.47
N GLU A 58 -0.56 13.57 -10.52
CA GLU A 58 -1.64 13.14 -9.61
C GLU A 58 -1.14 13.10 -8.15
N THR A 59 0.07 12.60 -7.92
CA THR A 59 0.73 12.58 -6.61
C THR A 59 0.93 13.97 -6.03
N LYS A 60 1.49 14.90 -6.83
CA LYS A 60 1.69 16.31 -6.42
C LYS A 60 0.38 16.96 -6.01
N GLU A 61 -0.67 16.73 -6.80
CA GLU A 61 -1.99 17.30 -6.54
C GLU A 61 -2.62 16.71 -5.27
N ALA A 62 -2.54 15.39 -5.08
CA ALA A 62 -3.00 14.74 -3.86
C ALA A 62 -2.27 15.26 -2.62
N ILE A 63 -0.94 15.37 -2.65
CA ILE A 63 -0.12 15.94 -1.56
C ILE A 63 -0.55 17.37 -1.22
N LYS A 64 -0.86 18.19 -2.24
CA LYS A 64 -1.37 19.56 -2.05
C LYS A 64 -2.75 19.55 -1.38
N LYS A 65 -3.69 18.74 -1.88
CA LYS A 65 -5.05 18.65 -1.34
C LYS A 65 -5.07 18.12 0.09
N LEU A 66 -4.18 17.18 0.43
CA LEU A 66 -4.02 16.63 1.78
C LEU A 66 -3.26 17.56 2.74
N LYS A 67 -2.69 18.67 2.25
CA LYS A 67 -1.88 19.61 3.04
C LYS A 67 -0.73 18.92 3.80
N LEU A 68 -0.13 17.87 3.21
CA LEU A 68 0.97 17.15 3.84
C LEU A 68 2.20 18.07 3.97
N LYS A 69 2.82 18.09 5.15
CA LYS A 69 4.04 18.87 5.42
C LYS A 69 5.25 18.28 4.70
N GLN A 70 5.36 16.94 4.70
CA GLN A 70 6.37 16.22 3.96
C GLN A 70 6.08 16.33 2.45
N LYS A 71 7.12 16.60 1.66
CA LYS A 71 7.06 16.80 0.19
C LYS A 71 8.07 15.93 -0.58
N ASP A 72 8.78 15.07 0.13
CA ASP A 72 9.69 14.06 -0.41
C ASP A 72 9.01 12.70 -0.31
N ILE A 73 8.80 12.06 -1.47
CA ILE A 73 8.04 10.82 -1.55
C ILE A 73 8.73 9.65 -0.84
N THR A 74 10.07 9.66 -0.82
CA THR A 74 10.89 8.64 -0.16
C THR A 74 10.78 8.67 1.37
N LYS A 75 10.19 9.74 1.92
CA LYS A 75 9.96 9.92 3.37
C LYS A 75 8.52 9.61 3.78
N PHE A 76 7.67 9.19 2.85
CA PHE A 76 6.32 8.74 3.18
C PHE A 76 6.31 7.25 3.51
N GLY A 77 5.86 6.91 4.72
CA GLY A 77 5.46 5.53 5.01
C GLY A 77 4.07 5.19 4.46
N LEU A 78 3.71 3.91 4.52
CA LEU A 78 2.49 3.32 3.97
C LEU A 78 1.21 4.12 4.24
N TYR A 79 1.02 4.64 5.47
CA TYR A 79 -0.16 5.43 5.80
C TYR A 79 -0.31 6.66 4.91
N ASN A 80 0.77 7.41 4.69
CA ASN A 80 0.75 8.61 3.86
C ASN A 80 0.48 8.25 2.39
N LEU A 81 1.11 7.18 1.91
CA LEU A 81 0.96 6.71 0.53
C LEU A 81 -0.45 6.23 0.23
N LEU A 82 -1.11 5.53 1.18
CA LEU A 82 -2.52 5.18 1.04
C LEU A 82 -3.42 6.42 1.00
N GLN A 83 -3.17 7.43 1.85
CA GLN A 83 -3.93 8.68 1.79
C GLN A 83 -3.77 9.36 0.42
N ILE A 84 -2.56 9.37 -0.13
CA ILE A 84 -2.29 9.89 -1.48
C ILE A 84 -3.08 9.08 -2.52
N ALA A 85 -3.02 7.76 -2.48
CA ALA A 85 -3.72 6.87 -3.41
C ALA A 85 -5.24 7.06 -3.38
N PHE A 86 -5.83 7.20 -2.19
CA PHE A 86 -7.25 7.49 -2.04
C PHE A 86 -7.60 8.86 -2.59
N LYS A 87 -6.76 9.87 -2.31
CA LYS A 87 -7.03 11.24 -2.74
C LYS A 87 -6.86 11.42 -4.26
N ALA A 88 -5.97 10.67 -4.87
CA ALA A 88 -5.76 10.62 -6.30
C ALA A 88 -6.75 9.68 -7.02
N GLY A 89 -7.59 8.95 -6.27
CA GLY A 89 -8.60 8.06 -6.84
C GLY A 89 -8.04 6.76 -7.43
N TRP A 90 -6.81 6.37 -7.06
CA TRP A 90 -6.20 5.12 -7.53
C TRP A 90 -6.85 3.90 -6.89
N ILE A 91 -7.27 4.03 -5.63
CA ILE A 91 -7.91 2.98 -4.86
C ILE A 91 -9.27 3.48 -4.37
N PRO A 92 -10.37 2.73 -4.58
CA PRO A 92 -11.70 3.11 -4.09
C PRO A 92 -11.72 3.25 -2.57
N PHE A 93 -12.20 4.39 -2.07
CA PHE A 93 -12.22 4.72 -0.65
C PHE A 93 -13.44 5.58 -0.30
N SER A 94 -14.14 5.23 0.79
CA SER A 94 -15.35 5.95 1.21
C SER A 94 -15.18 6.70 2.54
N GLY A 95 -14.13 6.43 3.31
CA GLY A 95 -13.86 7.08 4.59
C GLY A 95 -14.49 6.40 5.80
N VAL A 96 -14.97 5.16 5.66
CA VAL A 96 -15.67 4.46 6.74
C VAL A 96 -14.65 3.89 7.74
N GLU A 97 -14.75 4.31 9.01
CA GLU A 97 -13.77 3.89 10.04
C GLU A 97 -13.87 2.41 10.44
N LYS A 98 -15.10 1.86 10.42
CA LYS A 98 -15.41 0.47 10.77
C LYS A 98 -16.00 -0.21 9.52
N PRO A 99 -15.16 -0.73 8.62
CA PRO A 99 -15.64 -1.26 7.36
C PRO A 99 -16.54 -2.48 7.60
N SER A 100 -17.70 -2.48 6.93
CA SER A 100 -18.60 -3.63 6.84
C SER A 100 -18.33 -4.41 5.55
N LYS A 101 -19.12 -5.46 5.27
CA LYS A 101 -19.02 -6.22 4.02
C LYS A 101 -19.20 -5.37 2.75
N SER A 102 -19.87 -4.22 2.85
CA SER A 102 -20.12 -3.30 1.73
C SER A 102 -19.11 -2.16 1.65
N ALA A 103 -18.11 -2.11 2.54
CA ALA A 103 -17.09 -1.08 2.51
C ALA A 103 -16.13 -1.28 1.34
N LEU A 104 -15.52 -0.19 0.88
CA LEU A 104 -14.58 -0.23 -0.24
C LEU A 104 -13.21 -0.76 0.22
N LEU A 105 -12.41 -1.22 -0.73
CA LEU A 105 -11.06 -1.75 -0.48
C LEU A 105 -10.20 -0.79 0.36
N GLY A 106 -10.22 0.51 0.04
CA GLY A 106 -9.44 1.51 0.77
C GLY A 106 -9.81 1.63 2.25
N ASP A 107 -11.08 1.38 2.61
CA ASP A 107 -11.54 1.44 4.00
C ASP A 107 -10.94 0.28 4.81
N TRP A 108 -10.86 -0.91 4.21
CA TRP A 108 -10.19 -2.07 4.76
C TRP A 108 -8.68 -1.89 4.87
N LEU A 109 -8.02 -1.35 3.84
CA LEU A 109 -6.57 -1.06 3.86
C LEU A 109 -6.19 -0.07 4.98
N LEU A 110 -6.97 0.99 5.14
CA LEU A 110 -6.71 1.97 6.20
C LEU A 110 -6.85 1.36 7.59
N ASN A 111 -7.84 0.47 7.77
CA ASN A 111 -8.04 -0.26 9.02
C ASN A 111 -6.87 -1.22 9.28
N TYR A 112 -6.47 -1.98 8.26
CA TYR A 112 -5.31 -2.87 8.30
C TYR A 112 -4.04 -2.15 8.78
N VAL A 113 -3.69 -1.00 8.19
CA VAL A 113 -2.47 -0.25 8.60
C VAL A 113 -2.55 0.21 10.06
N LYS A 114 -3.73 0.65 10.52
CA LYS A 114 -3.93 1.04 11.93
C LYS A 114 -3.74 -0.16 12.86
N GLU A 115 -4.23 -1.33 12.48
CA GLU A 115 -4.15 -2.55 13.28
C GLU A 115 -2.76 -3.16 13.29
N LEU A 116 -2.10 -3.27 12.13
CA LEU A 116 -0.73 -3.75 12.00
C LEU A 116 0.20 -2.98 12.94
N ARG A 117 0.10 -1.65 12.90
CA ARG A 117 0.81 -0.75 13.80
C ARG A 117 0.56 -1.12 15.27
N ASN A 118 -0.69 -1.38 15.64
CA ASN A 118 -1.01 -1.76 17.02
C ASN A 118 -0.43 -3.13 17.43
N TRP A 119 -0.28 -4.07 16.50
CA TRP A 119 0.29 -5.40 16.76
C TRP A 119 1.80 -5.42 16.92
N ILE A 120 2.50 -4.50 16.27
CA ILE A 120 3.96 -4.41 16.31
C ILE A 120 4.46 -3.46 17.40
N HIS A 121 3.70 -2.45 17.81
CA HIS A 121 4.13 -1.56 18.89
C HIS A 121 3.88 -2.15 20.28
N PRO A 122 4.93 -2.41 21.08
CA PRO A 122 4.80 -3.10 22.37
C PRO A 122 3.82 -2.42 23.33
N GLY A 123 3.88 -1.09 23.43
CA GLY A 123 3.00 -0.34 24.33
C GLY A 123 1.50 -0.46 23.96
N LYS A 124 1.16 -0.45 22.67
CA LYS A 124 -0.24 -0.68 22.24
C LYS A 124 -0.63 -2.15 22.41
N LYS A 125 0.29 -3.06 22.12
CA LYS A 125 0.10 -4.50 22.27
C LYS A 125 -0.26 -4.88 23.71
N ILE A 126 0.52 -4.42 24.70
CA ILE A 126 0.27 -4.72 26.12
C ILE A 126 -1.04 -4.09 26.64
N ARG A 127 -1.48 -2.96 26.09
CA ARG A 127 -2.73 -2.31 26.54
C ARG A 127 -4.01 -2.88 25.93
N LYS A 128 -3.93 -3.49 24.74
CA LYS A 128 -5.13 -3.84 23.95
C LYS A 128 -5.13 -5.24 23.36
N TYR A 129 -3.97 -5.89 23.28
CA TYR A 129 -3.78 -7.14 22.54
C TYR A 129 -2.90 -8.14 23.31
N THR A 130 -2.86 -8.05 24.65
CA THR A 130 -2.07 -8.96 25.49
C THR A 130 -2.50 -10.40 25.26
N GLY A 131 -1.53 -11.28 25.01
CA GLY A 131 -1.78 -12.69 24.70
C GLY A 131 -2.36 -12.97 23.30
N MET A 132 -2.77 -11.94 22.54
CA MET A 132 -3.32 -12.13 21.21
C MET A 132 -2.22 -12.40 20.18
N ARG A 133 -2.42 -13.44 19.37
CA ARG A 133 -1.61 -13.76 18.21
C ARG A 133 -2.39 -13.47 16.93
N ILE A 134 -1.68 -13.16 15.85
CA ILE A 134 -2.28 -13.08 14.53
C ILE A 134 -2.62 -14.50 14.09
N THR A 135 -3.84 -14.70 13.62
CA THR A 135 -4.34 -15.98 13.14
C THR A 135 -4.09 -16.12 11.64
N LYS A 136 -4.08 -17.37 11.15
CA LYS A 136 -4.04 -17.69 9.72
C LYS A 136 -5.07 -16.90 8.93
N LYS A 137 -6.34 -16.99 9.34
CA LYS A 137 -7.47 -16.28 8.72
C LYS A 137 -7.23 -14.77 8.58
N ARG A 138 -6.57 -14.16 9.56
CA ARG A 138 -6.29 -12.73 9.52
C ARG A 138 -5.17 -12.39 8.54
N ALA A 139 -4.13 -13.23 8.47
CA ALA A 139 -3.09 -13.10 7.46
C ALA A 139 -3.62 -13.34 6.04
N GLU A 140 -4.53 -14.32 5.84
CA GLU A 140 -5.20 -14.56 4.55
C GLU A 140 -5.97 -13.32 4.05
N VAL A 141 -6.71 -12.67 4.96
CA VAL A 141 -7.41 -11.42 4.63
C VAL A 141 -6.43 -10.33 4.22
N VAL A 142 -5.30 -10.20 4.93
CA VAL A 142 -4.28 -9.19 4.60
C VAL A 142 -3.66 -9.46 3.24
N LEU A 143 -3.25 -10.70 2.95
CA LEU A 143 -2.70 -11.07 1.64
C LEU A 143 -3.71 -10.78 0.52
N LYS A 144 -4.98 -11.13 0.73
CA LYS A 144 -6.05 -10.83 -0.24
C LYS A 144 -6.20 -9.32 -0.48
N LEU A 145 -6.21 -8.50 0.57
CA LEU A 145 -6.30 -7.04 0.43
C LEU A 145 -5.11 -6.46 -0.34
N VAL A 146 -3.89 -6.96 -0.09
CA VAL A 146 -2.69 -6.52 -0.80
C VAL A 146 -2.73 -6.95 -2.27
N GLU A 147 -3.14 -8.19 -2.56
CA GLU A 147 -3.27 -8.66 -3.95
C GLU A 147 -4.34 -7.87 -4.73
N GLU A 148 -5.53 -7.67 -4.16
CA GLU A 148 -6.58 -6.85 -4.80
C GLU A 148 -6.10 -5.42 -5.08
N THR A 149 -5.30 -4.85 -4.17
CA THR A 149 -4.71 -3.53 -4.36
C THR A 149 -3.67 -3.54 -5.48
N ARG A 150 -2.84 -4.57 -5.51
CA ARG A 150 -1.83 -4.78 -6.54
C ARG A 150 -2.47 -4.88 -7.92
N GLU A 151 -3.53 -5.67 -8.06
CA GLU A 151 -4.27 -5.80 -9.33
C GLU A 151 -4.81 -4.45 -9.81
N ILE A 152 -5.46 -3.68 -8.93
CA ILE A 152 -6.01 -2.36 -9.28
C ILE A 152 -4.92 -1.40 -9.75
N LEU A 153 -3.79 -1.36 -9.05
CA LEU A 153 -2.69 -0.46 -9.38
C LEU A 153 -1.99 -0.89 -10.69
N LEU A 154 -1.81 -2.19 -10.92
CA LEU A 154 -1.29 -2.71 -12.19
C LEU A 154 -2.24 -2.38 -13.35
N GLN A 155 -3.55 -2.55 -13.17
CA GLN A 155 -4.55 -2.19 -14.19
C GLN A 155 -4.49 -0.70 -14.54
N LYS A 156 -4.28 0.19 -13.55
CA LYS A 156 -4.07 1.63 -13.79
C LYS A 156 -2.81 1.87 -14.63
N ILE A 157 -1.69 1.24 -14.29
CA ILE A 157 -0.44 1.34 -15.05
C ILE A 157 -0.65 0.86 -16.49
N THR A 158 -1.21 -0.33 -16.68
CA THR A 158 -1.47 -0.90 -18.00
C THR A 158 -2.38 0.00 -18.84
N ARG A 159 -3.46 0.54 -18.25
CA ARG A 159 -4.36 1.47 -18.96
C ARG A 159 -3.61 2.71 -19.43
N SER A 160 -2.79 3.31 -18.56
CA SER A 160 -2.00 4.49 -18.89
C SER A 160 -1.03 4.23 -20.04
N ILE A 161 -0.34 3.08 -20.03
CA ILE A 161 0.58 2.68 -21.12
C ILE A 161 -0.20 2.51 -22.44
N MET A 162 -1.34 1.84 -22.40
CA MET A 162 -2.18 1.62 -23.59
C MET A 162 -2.75 2.92 -24.16
N GLU A 163 -3.08 3.88 -23.32
CA GLU A 163 -3.55 5.21 -23.76
C GLU A 163 -2.43 5.99 -24.44
N GLU A 164 -1.20 5.91 -23.95
CA GLU A 164 -0.05 6.60 -24.54
C GLU A 164 0.35 5.98 -25.88
N LEU A 165 0.42 4.64 -25.97
CA LEU A 165 0.70 3.93 -27.21
C LEU A 165 -0.32 4.25 -28.32
N LYS A 166 -1.60 4.43 -27.96
CA LYS A 166 -2.64 4.83 -28.92
C LYS A 166 -2.42 6.23 -29.49
N LYS A 167 -1.82 7.15 -28.73
CA LYS A 167 -1.50 8.50 -29.20
C LYS A 167 -0.30 8.51 -30.15
N GLU A 168 0.63 7.56 -30.02
CA GLU A 168 1.80 7.46 -30.89
C GLU A 168 1.47 6.83 -32.26
N ILE A 169 0.38 6.06 -32.35
CA ILE A 169 -0.07 5.37 -33.57
C ILE A 169 -1.00 6.25 -34.44
N LEU A 170 -1.57 7.31 -33.86
CA LEU A 170 -2.47 8.28 -34.52
C LEU A 170 -1.74 9.58 -34.88
#